data_AF-A0A937I2R3-F1
#
_entry.id   AF-A0A937I2R3-F1
#
_cell.length_a   1.000
_cell.length_b   1.000
_cell.length_c   1.000
_cell.angle_alpha   90.00
_cell.angle_beta   90.00
_cell.angle_gamma   90.00
#
_symmetry.space_group_name_H-M   'P 1'
#
loop_
_entity.id
_entity.type
_entity.pdbx_description
1 polymer ?
#
loop_
_entity_poly.entity_id
_entity_poly.type
_entity_poly.pdbx_seq_one_letter_code
_entity_poly.pdbx_strand_id
1 'polypeptide(L)' 'MGFPMSREAVVRYRGYLLLPQTNQSWLVRPERSPMHLLPFRTPTCSLADVKALLDWRLSQEQSEIGVA' A
#
# COMPACT_ATOMS: atom_id res chain seq x y z
N MET A 1 7.09 -3.80 25.89
CA MET A 1 6.11 -2.70 25.88
C MET A 1 5.37 -2.76 24.55
N GLY A 2 4.12 -3.23 24.57
CA GLY A 2 3.29 -3.37 23.38
C GLY A 2 2.67 -2.04 23.00
N PHE A 3 2.86 -1.61 21.75
CA PHE A 3 2.21 -0.41 21.23
C PHE A 3 0.69 -0.57 21.33
N PRO A 4 -0.04 0.46 21.78
CA PRO A 4 -1.50 0.43 21.69
C PRO A 4 -1.83 0.50 20.20
N MET A 5 -2.04 -0.66 19.57
CA MET A 5 -2.78 -0.75 18.32
C MET A 5 -4.21 -0.32 18.67
N SER A 6 -4.42 0.99 18.69
CA SER A 6 -5.63 1.59 18.13
C SER A 6 -6.02 0.73 16.94
N ARG A 7 -7.27 0.28 16.87
CA ARG A 7 -7.83 -0.51 15.76
C ARG A 7 -7.76 0.27 14.45
N GLU A 8 -6.55 0.56 13.97
CA GLU A 8 -6.24 1.10 12.67
C GLU A 8 -6.54 -0.05 11.72
N ALA A 9 -7.74 -0.01 11.14
CA ALA A 9 -8.26 -1.02 10.25
C ALA A 9 -7.24 -1.26 9.12
N VAL A 10 -6.54 -2.38 9.18
CA VAL A 10 -5.62 -2.80 8.12
C VAL A 10 -6.48 -3.20 6.92
N VAL A 11 -6.35 -2.48 5.81
CA VAL A 11 -7.09 -2.81 4.59
C VAL A 11 -6.21 -3.65 3.68
N ARG A 12 -6.68 -4.84 3.32
CA ARG A 12 -6.00 -5.74 2.39
C ARG A 12 -6.50 -5.48 0.96
N TYR A 13 -5.60 -5.26 0.02
CA TYR A 13 -5.97 -4.99 -1.37
C TYR A 13 -4.88 -5.49 -2.33
N ARG A 14 -5.25 -6.38 -3.26
CA ARG A 14 -4.35 -6.93 -4.30
C ARG A 14 -2.99 -7.44 -3.79
N GLY A 15 -2.97 -8.06 -2.61
CA GLY A 15 -1.73 -8.56 -1.98
C GLY A 15 -0.91 -7.50 -1.24
N TYR A 16 -1.43 -6.28 -1.10
CA TYR A 16 -0.85 -5.20 -0.30
C TYR A 16 -1.70 -4.92 0.95
N LEU A 17 -1.02 -4.53 2.00
CA LEU A 17 -1.56 -4.01 3.26
C LEU A 17 -1.50 -2.49 3.21
N LEU A 18 -2.67 -1.89 3.34
CA LEU A 18 -2.91 -0.46 3.45
C LEU A 18 -3.11 -0.15 4.93
N LEU A 19 -2.11 0.48 5.52
CA LEU A 19 -2.09 0.81 6.94
C LEU A 19 -2.34 2.31 7.09
N PRO A 20 -3.48 2.74 7.64
CA PRO A 20 -3.64 4.14 7.99
C PRO A 20 -2.59 4.51 9.05
N GLN A 21 -2.19 5.77 9.06
CA GLN A 21 -1.24 6.34 9.99
C GLN A 21 -1.89 7.50 10.72
N THR A 22 -1.40 7.79 11.93
CA THR A 22 -1.92 8.87 12.79
C THR A 22 -1.81 10.27 12.17
N ASN A 23 -0.94 10.45 11.18
CA ASN A 23 -0.76 11.69 10.43
C ASN A 23 -1.65 11.78 9.17
N GLN A 24 -2.76 11.04 9.11
CA GLN A 24 -3.67 10.94 7.97
C GLN A 24 -3.03 10.41 6.68
N SER A 25 -1.83 9.85 6.76
CA SER A 25 -1.18 9.17 5.63
C SER A 25 -1.47 7.68 5.63
N TRP A 26 -1.14 7.01 4.52
CA TRP A 26 -1.23 5.57 4.41
C TRP A 26 0.14 4.98 4.10
N LEU A 27 0.50 3.94 4.84
CA LEU A 27 1.63 3.09 4.56
C LEU A 27 1.14 1.90 3.74
N VAL A 28 1.60 1.81 2.50
CA VAL A 28 1.32 0.70 1.59
C VAL A 28 2.52 -0.24 1.61
N ARG A 29 2.32 -1.46 2.08
CA ARG A 29 3.36 -2.49 2.07
C ARG A 29 2.81 -3.81 1.54
N PRO A 30 3.61 -4.63 0.88
CA PRO A 30 3.18 -5.94 0.44
C PRO A 30 2.96 -6.90 1.62
N GLU A 31 2.03 -7.83 1.42
CA GLU A 31 1.69 -8.87 2.40
C GLU A 31 2.71 -10.02 2.38
N ARG A 32 3.19 -10.42 1.20
CA ARG A 32 4.14 -11.53 0.99
C ARG A 32 5.23 -11.14 -0.01
N SER A 33 6.44 -11.65 0.20
CA SER A 33 7.60 -11.56 -0.71
C SER A 33 7.66 -12.85 -1.56
N PRO A 34 8.10 -12.86 -2.83
CA PRO A 34 8.83 -11.82 -3.60
C PRO A 34 7.91 -10.69 -4.08
N MET A 35 8.40 -9.44 -4.03
CA MET A 35 7.59 -8.25 -4.28
C MET A 35 7.75 -7.74 -5.71
N HIS A 36 6.65 -7.28 -6.28
CA HIS A 36 6.63 -6.36 -7.42
C HIS A 36 7.00 -4.96 -6.87
N LEU A 37 6.08 -4.26 -6.18
CA LEU A 37 6.36 -2.90 -5.67
C LEU A 37 6.97 -2.87 -4.26
N LEU A 38 7.95 -1.98 -4.06
CA LEU A 38 8.51 -1.65 -2.75
C LEU A 38 7.49 -0.91 -1.85
N PRO A 39 7.64 -1.02 -0.51
CA PRO A 39 6.80 -0.27 0.43
C PRO A 39 6.90 1.25 0.22
N PHE A 40 5.77 1.94 0.23
CA PHE A 40 5.74 3.39 0.08
C PHE A 40 4.67 4.03 0.97
N ARG A 41 4.83 5.33 1.22
CA ARG A 41 3.85 6.14 1.94
C ARG A 41 3.14 7.06 0.96
N THR A 42 1.86 7.29 1.21
CA THR A 42 1.08 8.28 0.47
C THR A 42 0.32 9.19 1.45
N PRO A 43 0.35 10.53 1.25
CA PRO A 43 -0.36 11.47 2.12
C PRO A 43 -1.88 11.53 1.84
N THR A 44 -2.41 10.69 0.95
CA THR A 44 -3.83 10.69 0.60
C THR A 44 -4.69 10.21 1.76
N CYS A 45 -5.63 11.02 2.21
CA CYS A 45 -6.48 10.66 3.35
C CYS A 45 -7.58 9.65 3.00
N SER A 46 -7.91 9.48 1.72
CA SER A 46 -9.01 8.62 1.25
C SER A 46 -8.54 7.25 0.78
N LEU A 47 -9.17 6.19 1.29
CA LEU A 47 -8.88 4.80 0.89
C LEU A 47 -9.04 4.56 -0.62
N ALA A 48 -10.00 5.22 -1.26
CA ALA A 48 -10.25 5.07 -2.69
C ALA A 48 -9.06 5.56 -3.52
N ASP A 49 -8.48 6.71 -3.16
CA ASP A 49 -7.32 7.27 -3.84
C ASP A 49 -6.08 6.41 -3.61
N VAL A 50 -5.89 5.86 -2.41
CA VAL A 50 -4.75 4.96 -2.14
C VAL A 50 -4.86 3.69 -2.99
N LYS A 51 -6.07 3.14 -3.16
CA LYS A 51 -6.30 2.00 -4.05
C LYS A 51 -6.01 2.33 -5.51
N ALA A 52 -6.44 3.49 -5.99
CA ALA A 52 -6.18 3.95 -7.35
C ALA A 52 -4.68 4.18 -7.59
N LEU A 53 -3.97 4.79 -6.64
CA LEU A 53 -2.53 4.99 -6.70
C LEU A 53 -1.78 3.65 -6.75
N LEU A 54 -2.20 2.68 -5.95
CA LEU A 54 -1.60 1.34 -5.95
C LEU A 54 -1.87 0.62 -7.28
N ASP A 55 -3.08 0.71 -7.82
CA ASP A 55 -3.42 0.15 -9.13
C ASP A 55 -2.57 0.74 -10.26
N TRP A 56 -2.40 2.07 -10.25
CA TRP A 56 -1.54 2.76 -11.21
C TRP A 56 -0.08 2.30 -11.10
N ARG A 57 0.49 2.23 -9.89
CA ARG A 57 1.87 1.75 -9.69
C ARG A 57 2.05 0.30 -10.13
N LEU A 58 1.08 -0.57 -9.84
CA LEU A 58 1.12 -1.97 -10.26
C LEU A 58 1.03 -2.11 -11.78
N SER A 59 0.33 -1.20 -12.45
CA SER A 59 0.24 -1.16 -13.91
C SER A 59 1.54 -0.65 -14.55
N GLN A 60 2.21 0.34 -13.95
CA GLN A 60 3.52 0.81 -14.40
C GLN A 60 4.58 -0.30 -14.31
N GLU A 61 4.66 -0.98 -13.18
CA GLU A 61 5.67 -2.01 -12.98
C GLU A 61 5.44 -3.26 -13.84
N GLN A 62 4.18 -3.65 -14.05
CA GLN A 62 3.87 -4.70 -15.04
C GLN A 62 4.26 -4.28 -16.47
N SER A 63 4.16 -2.99 -16.80
CA SER A 63 4.61 -2.48 -18.10
C SER A 63 6.12 -2.49 -18.24
N GLU A 64 6.88 -2.27 -17.16
CA GLU A 64 8.35 -2.31 -17.16
C GLU A 64 8.89 -3.75 -17.20
N ILE A 65 8.20 -4.71 -16.59
CA ILE A 65 8.57 -6.15 -16.62
C ILE A 65 8.22 -6.80 -17.98
N GLY A 66 7.33 -6.20 -18.77
CA GLY A 66 6.90 -6.70 -20.09
C GLY A 66 7.83 -6.37 -21.27
N VAL A 67 8.96 -5.69 -21.05
CA VAL A 67 9.98 -5.44 -22.08
C VAL A 67 11.10 -6.49 -21.95
N ALA A 68 10.85 -7.68 -22.48
CA ALA A 68 11.87 -8.72 -22.66
C ALA A 68 11.63 -9.45 -23.98
#